data_AF-A0A8T2A3V1-F1
#
_entry.id   AF-A0A8T2A3V1-F1
#
_cell.length_a   1.000
_cell.length_b   1.000
_cell.length_c   1.000
_cell.angle_alpha   90.00
_cell.angle_beta   90.00
_cell.angle_gamma   90.00
#
_symmetry.space_group_name_H-M   'P 1'
#
loop_
_entity.id
_entity.type
_entity.pdbx_description
1 polymer ?
#
loop_
_entity_poly.entity_id
_entity_poly.type
_entity_poly.pdbx_seq_one_letter_code
_entity_poly.pdbx_strand_id
1 'polypeptide(L)'
;MELEFESKFEINCTVEFIISKSFTRIALQFPDELLKDSTKVVSALKSKTRLLTDREVRFFVMADTTYGSCCIDEVGALHIDAECVVHYGQTCLSPTSVLPAFFVFGKASINVSSCVKHLIDYASYRLGGLTWDLPEGSKIEDYLLFWIGSDSSAFANVVLTFNGCDIVRYDAEEDSLVTEFYQQRRILKRRYYLVEKAKDANIIGILVGTLGVAGYLHMIHHMQALISAAGKKSYILAMGRPNPAKLANFPECDVFIYISCAQTALLDSKEFMSPVITPFEANLAFSRGSEWTGAYLMHFQDVINSVKSESEAHSGSEEPRFSFFQGGYVEDHKTNDQAKNGEEDTGETMALVQAAEKALQLRGNDHNSLTKQTAAKSGPEYFLRRAYRGLEINSENTSPEPYIVGRSGKASGYKQE
;
A
#
# COMPACT_ATOMS: atom_id res chain seq x y z
N MET A 1 35.59 -15.00 9.18
CA MET A 1 35.56 -13.78 8.36
C MET A 1 35.19 -14.04 6.89
N GLU A 2 36.07 -14.49 5.99
CA GLU A 2 35.69 -14.60 4.55
C GLU A 2 34.67 -15.74 4.28
N LEU A 3 34.93 -16.96 4.76
CA LEU A 3 33.99 -18.09 4.73
C LEU A 3 32.64 -17.80 5.43
N GLU A 4 32.67 -16.92 6.43
CA GLU A 4 31.52 -16.51 7.23
C GLU A 4 30.65 -15.50 6.47
N PHE A 5 31.28 -14.55 5.77
CA PHE A 5 30.62 -13.67 4.80
C PHE A 5 29.98 -14.48 3.67
N GLU A 6 30.71 -15.44 3.08
CA GLU A 6 30.17 -16.28 2.01
C GLU A 6 28.99 -17.15 2.46
N SER A 7 29.03 -17.65 3.70
CA SER A 7 27.92 -18.41 4.29
C SER A 7 26.72 -17.53 4.63
N LYS A 8 26.93 -16.28 5.06
CA LYS A 8 25.87 -15.29 5.33
C LYS A 8 25.15 -14.87 4.06
N PHE A 9 25.87 -14.64 2.96
CA PHE A 9 25.31 -14.24 1.67
C PHE A 9 25.07 -15.42 0.71
N GLU A 10 25.15 -16.66 1.20
CA GLU A 10 24.86 -17.91 0.49
C GLU A 10 25.47 -18.04 -0.92
N ILE A 11 26.67 -17.48 -1.09
CA ILE A 11 27.32 -17.26 -2.39
C ILE A 11 27.40 -18.55 -3.22
N ASN A 12 27.68 -19.71 -2.59
CA ASN A 12 27.71 -21.00 -3.28
C ASN A 12 26.34 -21.38 -3.86
N CYS A 13 25.28 -21.33 -3.04
CA CYS A 13 23.93 -21.72 -3.43
C CYS A 13 23.37 -20.77 -4.51
N THR A 14 23.68 -19.48 -4.44
CA THR A 14 23.37 -18.51 -5.50
C THR A 14 24.07 -18.86 -6.83
N VAL A 15 25.35 -19.25 -6.78
CA VAL A 15 26.11 -19.64 -7.98
C VAL A 15 25.61 -20.95 -8.58
N GLU A 16 25.28 -21.94 -7.76
CA GLU A 16 24.65 -23.20 -8.18
C GLU A 16 23.29 -22.96 -8.86
N PHE A 17 22.45 -22.09 -8.30
CA PHE A 17 21.19 -21.66 -8.91
C PHE A 17 21.41 -21.03 -10.29
N ILE A 18 22.32 -20.06 -10.40
CA ILE A 18 22.66 -19.38 -11.66
C ILE A 18 23.12 -20.38 -12.73
N ILE A 19 24.05 -21.28 -12.39
CA ILE A 19 24.64 -22.23 -13.33
C ILE A 19 23.63 -23.31 -13.75
N SER A 20 22.88 -23.87 -12.81
CA SER A 20 21.86 -24.90 -13.09
C SER A 20 20.76 -24.43 -14.05
N LYS A 21 20.47 -23.13 -14.06
CA LYS A 21 19.53 -22.48 -14.98
C LYS A 21 20.17 -21.80 -16.18
N SER A 22 21.50 -21.86 -16.32
CA SER A 22 22.25 -21.25 -17.42
C SER A 22 22.15 -19.72 -17.53
N PHE A 23 21.81 -19.02 -16.44
CA PHE A 23 21.62 -17.56 -16.44
C PHE A 23 22.93 -16.79 -16.67
N THR A 24 22.83 -15.66 -17.37
CA THR A 24 23.92 -14.79 -17.81
C THR A 24 23.73 -13.33 -17.40
N ARG A 25 22.50 -12.86 -17.16
CA ARG A 25 22.18 -11.51 -16.68
C ARG A 25 21.38 -11.60 -15.38
N ILE A 26 22.01 -11.25 -14.26
CA ILE A 26 21.45 -11.40 -12.92
C ILE A 26 21.25 -10.00 -12.30
N ALA A 27 20.02 -9.70 -11.88
CA ALA A 27 19.75 -8.57 -11.01
C ALA A 27 20.01 -8.95 -9.54
N LEU A 28 20.71 -8.09 -8.79
CA LEU A 28 20.95 -8.25 -7.36
C LEU A 28 20.21 -7.14 -6.61
N GLN A 29 19.21 -7.52 -5.84
CA GLN A 29 18.42 -6.60 -5.02
C GLN A 29 18.88 -6.64 -3.56
N PHE A 30 19.24 -5.48 -3.01
CA PHE A 30 19.59 -5.34 -1.60
C PHE A 30 18.65 -4.33 -0.94
N PRO A 31 18.28 -4.53 0.34
CA PRO A 31 17.74 -3.47 1.17
C PRO A 31 18.86 -2.49 1.55
N ASP A 32 18.48 -1.26 1.90
CA ASP A 32 19.39 -0.13 2.15
C ASP A 32 20.54 -0.48 3.14
N GLU A 33 20.25 -1.29 4.16
CA GLU A 33 21.20 -1.68 5.21
C GLU A 33 22.29 -2.64 4.72
N LEU A 34 22.01 -3.42 3.67
CA LEU A 34 22.91 -4.41 3.05
C LEU A 34 23.58 -3.89 1.76
N LEU A 35 23.09 -2.78 1.18
CA LEU A 35 23.61 -2.22 -0.07
C LEU A 35 25.13 -1.92 0.00
N LYS A 36 25.65 -1.60 1.19
CA LYS A 36 27.09 -1.43 1.47
C LYS A 36 27.95 -2.66 1.19
N ASP A 37 27.39 -3.87 1.31
CA ASP A 37 28.10 -5.13 1.11
C ASP A 37 27.99 -5.65 -0.34
N SER A 38 27.16 -5.02 -1.18
CA SER A 38 26.89 -5.41 -2.57
C SER A 38 28.16 -5.58 -3.43
N THR A 39 29.16 -4.71 -3.25
CA THR A 39 30.42 -4.76 -4.00
C THR A 39 31.23 -6.03 -3.70
N LYS A 40 31.26 -6.46 -2.43
CA LYS A 40 31.91 -7.71 -2.00
C LYS A 40 31.14 -8.92 -2.50
N VAL A 41 29.81 -8.90 -2.41
CA VAL A 41 28.93 -9.96 -2.94
C VAL A 41 29.15 -10.13 -4.44
N VAL A 42 29.14 -9.04 -5.23
CA VAL A 42 29.44 -9.08 -6.67
C VAL A 42 30.83 -9.65 -6.96
N SER A 43 31.84 -9.30 -6.14
CA SER A 43 33.20 -9.81 -6.30
C SER A 43 33.27 -11.33 -6.06
N ALA A 44 32.62 -11.82 -4.99
CA ALA A 44 32.58 -13.24 -4.63
C ALA A 44 31.76 -14.08 -5.63
N LEU A 45 30.64 -13.55 -6.12
CA LEU A 45 29.85 -14.19 -7.17
C LEU A 45 30.66 -14.28 -8.48
N LYS A 46 31.30 -13.19 -8.91
CA LYS A 46 32.12 -13.16 -10.14
C LYS A 46 33.35 -14.07 -10.09
N SER A 47 34.00 -14.21 -8.94
CA SER A 47 35.14 -15.13 -8.81
C SER A 47 34.68 -16.58 -8.93
N LYS A 48 33.59 -16.96 -8.26
CA LYS A 48 33.07 -18.34 -8.27
C LYS A 48 32.40 -18.74 -9.58
N THR A 49 31.64 -17.86 -10.25
CA THR A 49 31.09 -18.22 -11.58
C THR A 49 32.19 -18.48 -12.60
N ARG A 50 33.25 -17.65 -12.63
CA ARG A 50 34.40 -17.84 -13.52
C ARG A 50 35.20 -19.12 -13.29
N LEU A 51 35.11 -19.72 -12.10
CA LEU A 51 35.74 -21.02 -11.79
C LEU A 51 34.89 -22.21 -12.23
N LEU A 52 33.59 -22.02 -12.46
CA LEU A 52 32.61 -23.09 -12.69
C LEU A 52 31.95 -23.02 -14.08
N THR A 53 32.08 -21.91 -14.81
CA THR A 53 31.61 -21.79 -16.20
C THR A 53 32.46 -20.80 -17.01
N ASP A 54 32.71 -21.13 -18.28
CA ASP A 54 33.35 -20.23 -19.26
C ASP A 54 32.40 -19.12 -19.77
N ARG A 55 31.12 -19.15 -19.39
CA ARG A 55 30.14 -18.13 -19.81
C ARG A 55 30.34 -16.82 -19.06
N GLU A 56 30.26 -15.69 -19.77
CA GLU A 56 30.29 -14.39 -19.13
C GLU A 56 28.98 -14.09 -18.39
N VAL A 57 29.01 -14.26 -17.07
CA VAL A 57 27.90 -13.89 -16.17
C VAL A 57 28.03 -12.44 -15.73
N ARG A 58 27.02 -11.63 -16.07
CA ARG A 58 26.92 -10.20 -15.72
C ARG A 58 25.97 -10.00 -14.55
N PHE A 59 26.46 -9.29 -13.54
CA PHE A 59 25.74 -8.96 -12.31
C PHE A 59 25.47 -7.46 -12.25
N PHE A 60 24.22 -7.10 -11.98
CA PHE A 60 23.75 -5.72 -11.90
C PHE A 60 23.18 -5.48 -10.50
N VAL A 61 23.75 -4.53 -9.75
CA VAL A 61 23.23 -4.14 -8.44
C VAL A 61 22.09 -3.15 -8.65
N MET A 62 20.90 -3.48 -8.16
CA MET A 62 19.77 -2.54 -8.14
C MET A 62 19.99 -1.56 -6.97
N ALA A 63 20.10 -0.27 -7.30
CA ALA A 63 20.53 0.77 -6.36
C ALA A 63 19.37 1.44 -5.59
N ASP A 64 18.14 1.17 -5.97
CA ASP A 64 16.91 1.66 -5.34
C ASP A 64 15.86 0.54 -5.38
N THR A 65 14.90 0.54 -4.45
CA THR A 65 13.76 -0.39 -4.44
C THR A 65 12.47 0.42 -4.53
N THR A 66 11.91 0.49 -5.74
CA THR A 66 10.87 1.46 -6.09
C THR A 66 9.67 1.39 -5.13
N TYR A 67 9.26 0.18 -4.75
CA TYR A 67 8.01 -0.10 -4.03
C TYR A 67 8.19 -0.64 -2.61
N GLY A 68 9.43 -0.75 -2.13
CA GLY A 68 9.77 -1.25 -0.80
C GLY A 68 10.78 -2.40 -0.83
N SER A 69 11.60 -2.47 0.21
CA SER A 69 12.75 -3.38 0.30
C SER A 69 12.40 -4.86 0.35
N CYS A 70 11.18 -5.23 0.77
CA CYS A 70 10.75 -6.62 0.91
C CYS A 70 10.14 -7.24 -0.36
N CYS A 71 9.76 -6.42 -1.34
CA CYS A 71 9.16 -6.88 -2.60
C CYS A 71 10.25 -7.06 -3.66
N ILE A 72 10.04 -7.96 -4.61
CA ILE A 72 10.93 -8.07 -5.77
C ILE A 72 10.60 -6.97 -6.78
N ASP A 73 11.61 -6.20 -7.19
CA ASP A 73 11.46 -5.19 -8.24
C ASP A 73 11.64 -5.82 -9.63
N GLU A 74 10.61 -6.55 -10.07
CA GLU A 74 10.60 -7.19 -11.40
C GLU A 74 10.72 -6.15 -12.52
N VAL A 75 10.15 -4.95 -12.34
CA VAL A 75 10.20 -3.88 -13.35
C VAL A 75 11.62 -3.33 -13.49
N GLY A 76 12.29 -3.03 -12.37
CA GLY A 76 13.70 -2.62 -12.36
C GLY A 76 14.63 -3.68 -12.97
N ALA A 77 14.37 -4.96 -12.70
CA ALA A 77 15.13 -6.08 -13.26
C ALA A 77 14.86 -6.29 -14.77
N LEU A 78 13.63 -6.10 -15.25
CA LEU A 78 13.30 -6.21 -16.67
C LEU A 78 13.93 -5.08 -17.51
N HIS A 79 14.06 -3.86 -16.98
CA HIS A 79 14.75 -2.76 -17.66
C HIS A 79 16.25 -3.02 -17.96
N ILE A 80 16.84 -4.03 -17.34
CA ILE A 80 18.23 -4.46 -17.58
C ILE A 80 18.31 -5.87 -18.19
N ASP A 81 17.22 -6.34 -18.82
CA ASP A 81 17.07 -7.69 -19.39
C ASP A 81 17.59 -8.80 -18.45
N ALA A 82 17.30 -8.70 -17.15
CA ALA A 82 17.70 -9.72 -16.19
C ALA A 82 16.86 -10.99 -16.38
N GLU A 83 17.52 -12.16 -16.29
CA GLU A 83 16.89 -13.48 -16.42
C GLU A 83 16.41 -14.00 -15.07
N CYS A 84 16.94 -13.45 -13.96
CA CYS A 84 16.49 -13.72 -12.60
C CYS A 84 16.86 -12.56 -11.65
N VAL A 85 16.20 -12.53 -10.48
CA VAL A 85 16.54 -11.62 -9.38
C VAL A 85 17.08 -12.42 -8.20
N VAL A 86 18.26 -12.05 -7.69
CA VAL A 86 18.73 -12.52 -6.38
C VAL A 86 18.38 -11.43 -5.36
N HIS A 87 17.49 -11.77 -4.42
CA HIS A 87 16.95 -10.85 -3.44
C HIS A 87 17.54 -11.14 -2.06
N TYR A 88 18.29 -10.19 -1.50
CA TYR A 88 18.93 -10.31 -0.19
C TYR A 88 18.07 -9.71 0.92
N GLY A 89 18.11 -10.28 2.12
CA GLY A 89 17.43 -9.76 3.31
C GLY A 89 15.96 -10.22 3.45
N GLN A 90 15.18 -9.46 4.20
CA GLN A 90 13.77 -9.78 4.49
C GLN A 90 12.89 -9.61 3.25
N THR A 91 11.99 -10.56 3.00
CA THR A 91 11.04 -10.49 1.89
C THR A 91 9.59 -10.75 2.34
N CYS A 92 8.63 -10.27 1.54
CA CYS A 92 7.22 -10.55 1.71
C CYS A 92 6.77 -11.89 1.09
N LEU A 93 7.68 -12.59 0.40
CA LEU A 93 7.44 -13.83 -0.37
C LEU A 93 6.29 -13.73 -1.38
N SER A 94 5.87 -12.51 -1.74
CA SER A 94 4.80 -12.31 -2.73
C SER A 94 5.22 -12.95 -4.06
N PRO A 95 4.34 -13.71 -4.72
CA PRO A 95 4.70 -14.47 -5.91
C PRO A 95 5.07 -13.52 -7.05
N THR A 96 6.21 -13.78 -7.67
CA THR A 96 6.69 -13.12 -8.90
C THR A 96 5.81 -13.48 -10.09
N SER A 97 5.62 -12.53 -11.00
CA SER A 97 4.77 -12.69 -12.19
C SER A 97 5.54 -13.02 -13.47
N VAL A 98 6.80 -12.60 -13.58
CA VAL A 98 7.60 -12.64 -14.83
C VAL A 98 8.97 -13.28 -14.62
N LEU A 99 9.70 -12.87 -13.58
CA LEU A 99 11.09 -13.29 -13.35
C LEU A 99 11.22 -14.28 -12.19
N PRO A 100 11.99 -15.37 -12.34
CA PRO A 100 12.31 -16.24 -11.22
C PRO A 100 13.21 -15.49 -10.22
N ALA A 101 12.94 -15.67 -8.94
CA ALA A 101 13.73 -15.07 -7.86
C ALA A 101 14.39 -16.11 -6.96
N PHE A 102 15.60 -15.80 -6.50
CA PHE A 102 16.35 -16.56 -5.51
C PHE A 102 16.54 -15.70 -4.27
N PHE A 103 16.08 -16.18 -3.11
CA PHE A 103 16.11 -15.42 -1.87
C PHE A 103 17.32 -15.78 -1.00
N VAL A 104 17.96 -14.77 -0.40
CA VAL A 104 19.10 -14.92 0.51
C VAL A 104 18.81 -14.14 1.79
N PHE A 105 18.25 -14.81 2.79
CA PHE A 105 17.76 -14.18 4.02
C PHE A 105 18.87 -13.70 4.97
N GLY A 106 20.08 -14.22 4.81
CA GLY A 106 21.09 -14.16 5.85
C GLY A 106 20.86 -15.23 6.92
N LYS A 107 21.91 -15.52 7.70
CA LYS A 107 21.87 -16.51 8.77
C LYS A 107 22.03 -15.82 10.12
N ALA A 108 20.99 -15.88 10.94
CA ALA A 108 21.06 -15.58 12.36
C ALA A 108 21.38 -16.88 13.13
N SER A 109 22.20 -16.80 14.18
CA SER A 109 22.51 -17.94 15.03
C SER A 109 21.35 -18.22 15.99
N ILE A 110 20.47 -19.16 15.63
CA ILE A 110 19.38 -19.61 16.50
C ILE A 110 19.74 -20.91 17.23
N ASN A 111 19.42 -21.00 18.52
CA ASN A 111 19.52 -22.27 19.25
C ASN A 111 18.33 -23.17 18.85
N VAL A 112 18.54 -23.98 17.80
CA VAL A 112 17.53 -24.90 17.25
C VAL A 112 16.94 -25.82 18.33
N SER A 113 17.75 -26.34 19.25
CA SER A 113 17.28 -27.22 20.33
C SER A 113 16.39 -26.50 21.36
N SER A 114 16.51 -25.17 21.52
CA SER A 114 15.58 -24.36 22.31
C SER A 114 14.30 -24.06 21.53
N CYS A 115 14.45 -23.69 20.25
CA CYS A 115 13.33 -23.33 19.37
C CYS A 115 12.38 -24.51 19.09
N VAL A 116 12.92 -25.65 18.66
CA VAL A 116 12.16 -26.87 18.34
C VAL A 116 11.44 -27.46 19.56
N LYS A 117 11.93 -27.18 20.79
CA LYS A 117 11.27 -27.63 22.03
C LYS A 117 9.91 -26.98 22.27
N HIS A 118 9.56 -25.94 21.49
CA HIS A 118 8.34 -25.14 21.64
C HIS A 118 7.43 -25.12 20.40
N LEU A 119 7.72 -25.92 19.35
CA LEU A 119 7.01 -25.84 18.06
C LEU A 119 6.70 -27.24 17.48
N ILE A 120 5.41 -27.63 17.43
CA ILE A 120 4.92 -28.87 16.79
C ILE A 120 3.52 -28.66 16.10
N ASP A 121 3.53 -28.72 14.76
CA ASP A 121 2.60 -29.25 13.71
C ASP A 121 1.14 -28.77 13.34
N TYR A 122 0.91 -28.74 11.99
CA TYR A 122 -0.30 -28.98 11.10
C TYR A 122 -1.35 -27.92 10.68
N ALA A 123 -1.75 -27.78 9.37
CA ALA A 123 -2.93 -27.19 8.60
C ALA A 123 -3.23 -25.65 8.31
N SER A 124 -3.32 -25.21 7.03
CA SER A 124 -2.92 -23.85 6.53
C SER A 124 -3.72 -22.50 6.73
N TYR A 125 -2.97 -21.40 6.95
CA TYR A 125 -3.24 -19.95 7.11
C TYR A 125 -2.27 -19.11 6.26
N ARG A 126 -2.51 -17.81 6.01
CA ARG A 126 -1.58 -16.97 5.19
C ARG A 126 -1.37 -15.54 5.68
N LEU A 127 -0.17 -14.99 5.45
CA LEU A 127 0.12 -13.54 5.54
C LEU A 127 1.20 -13.15 4.51
N GLY A 128 0.83 -12.33 3.53
CA GLY A 128 1.69 -12.08 2.37
C GLY A 128 1.86 -13.38 1.55
N GLY A 129 3.11 -13.76 1.27
CA GLY A 129 3.43 -15.05 0.64
C GLY A 129 3.69 -16.21 1.62
N LEU A 130 3.66 -15.98 2.93
CA LEU A 130 3.81 -17.03 3.94
C LEU A 130 2.51 -17.83 4.06
N THR A 131 2.62 -19.16 4.12
CA THR A 131 1.50 -20.07 4.40
C THR A 131 1.88 -21.11 5.47
N TRP A 132 1.10 -21.27 6.55
CA TRP A 132 1.46 -22.12 7.71
C TRP A 132 0.26 -22.64 8.49
N ASP A 133 0.49 -23.43 9.53
CA ASP A 133 -0.36 -24.58 9.77
C ASP A 133 -0.86 -24.70 11.26
N LEU A 134 -2.20 -24.70 11.53
CA LEU A 134 -2.95 -25.14 12.74
C LEU A 134 -4.12 -26.18 12.46
N PRO A 135 -4.22 -27.39 13.10
CA PRO A 135 -4.92 -28.63 12.63
C PRO A 135 -6.46 -28.63 12.48
N GLU A 136 -7.02 -29.63 11.77
CA GLU A 136 -8.44 -29.75 11.41
C GLU A 136 -9.39 -29.65 12.63
N GLY A 137 -10.32 -28.69 12.58
CA GLY A 137 -11.26 -28.38 13.67
C GLY A 137 -10.77 -27.36 14.70
N SER A 138 -9.50 -26.95 14.65
CA SER A 138 -8.93 -25.92 15.53
C SER A 138 -9.08 -24.52 14.94
N LYS A 139 -9.20 -23.50 15.78
CA LYS A 139 -9.10 -22.09 15.36
C LYS A 139 -7.74 -21.51 15.74
N ILE A 140 -7.29 -20.47 15.03
CA ILE A 140 -6.08 -19.72 15.41
C ILE A 140 -6.18 -19.05 16.79
N GLU A 141 -7.40 -18.70 17.20
CA GLU A 141 -7.76 -18.20 18.55
C GLU A 141 -7.35 -19.18 19.68
N ASP A 142 -7.22 -20.48 19.39
CA ASP A 142 -6.85 -21.51 20.37
C ASP A 142 -5.32 -21.60 20.59
N TYR A 143 -4.50 -20.86 19.83
CA TYR A 143 -3.03 -21.00 19.80
C TYR A 143 -2.28 -19.74 20.24
N LEU A 144 -1.11 -19.98 20.83
CA LEU A 144 -0.10 -18.97 21.11
C LEU A 144 0.73 -18.69 19.85
N LEU A 145 0.69 -17.46 19.33
CA LEU A 145 1.49 -17.07 18.18
C LEU A 145 2.87 -16.57 18.64
N PHE A 146 3.92 -17.32 18.26
CA PHE A 146 5.30 -17.01 18.63
C PHE A 146 6.06 -16.36 17.48
N TRP A 147 6.36 -15.07 17.58
CA TRP A 147 7.16 -14.33 16.59
C TRP A 147 8.63 -14.33 16.98
N ILE A 148 9.52 -14.66 16.04
CA ILE A 148 10.97 -14.58 16.21
C ILE A 148 11.47 -13.41 15.36
N GLY A 149 11.99 -12.36 16.02
CA GLY A 149 12.56 -11.18 15.35
C GLY A 149 12.14 -9.85 15.99
N SER A 150 12.70 -8.78 15.45
CA SER A 150 12.51 -7.39 15.91
C SER A 150 11.09 -6.86 15.70
N ASP A 151 10.75 -5.79 16.43
CA ASP A 151 9.52 -5.03 16.22
C ASP A 151 9.58 -4.32 14.85
N SER A 152 8.71 -4.73 13.95
CA SER A 152 8.78 -4.41 12.51
C SER A 152 7.38 -4.27 11.94
N SER A 153 7.25 -3.65 10.75
CA SER A 153 5.95 -3.57 10.06
C SER A 153 5.33 -4.96 9.84
N ALA A 154 6.13 -5.98 9.56
CA ALA A 154 5.65 -7.35 9.44
C ALA A 154 5.04 -7.88 10.75
N PHE A 155 5.71 -7.67 11.89
CA PHE A 155 5.16 -8.01 13.22
C PHE A 155 3.89 -7.21 13.55
N ALA A 156 3.85 -5.91 13.24
CA ALA A 156 2.66 -5.09 13.45
C ALA A 156 1.46 -5.63 12.67
N ASN A 157 1.65 -6.09 11.43
CA ASN A 157 0.59 -6.72 10.63
C ASN A 157 0.12 -8.06 11.22
N VAL A 158 1.03 -8.89 11.73
CA VAL A 158 0.69 -10.11 12.49
C VAL A 158 -0.20 -9.77 13.69
N VAL A 159 0.17 -8.75 14.48
CA VAL A 159 -0.61 -8.34 15.66
C VAL A 159 -1.98 -7.77 15.29
N LEU A 160 -2.14 -7.15 14.11
CA LEU A 160 -3.44 -6.68 13.63
C LEU A 160 -4.32 -7.82 13.10
N THR A 161 -3.79 -8.72 12.29
CA THR A 161 -4.55 -9.82 11.66
C THR A 161 -4.92 -10.92 12.66
N PHE A 162 -4.02 -11.24 13.60
CA PHE A 162 -4.24 -12.27 14.63
C PHE A 162 -4.54 -11.67 16.00
N ASN A 163 -5.30 -10.56 16.02
CA ASN A 163 -5.57 -9.79 17.24
C ASN A 163 -6.39 -10.52 18.33
N GLY A 164 -7.05 -11.63 17.99
CA GLY A 164 -7.74 -12.52 18.91
C GLY A 164 -6.86 -13.58 19.57
N CYS A 165 -5.59 -13.70 19.16
CA CYS A 165 -4.66 -14.70 19.68
C CYS A 165 -3.76 -14.08 20.76
N ASP A 166 -3.25 -14.90 21.68
CA ASP A 166 -2.12 -14.48 22.51
C ASP A 166 -0.84 -14.50 21.66
N ILE A 167 -0.11 -13.39 21.66
CA ILE A 167 1.09 -13.20 20.84
C ILE A 167 2.29 -12.98 21.76
N VAL A 168 3.38 -13.67 21.47
CA VAL A 168 4.66 -13.56 22.16
C VAL A 168 5.75 -13.26 21.14
N ARG A 169 6.62 -12.30 21.44
CA ARG A 169 7.75 -11.93 20.59
C ARG A 169 9.05 -12.33 21.28
N TYR A 170 9.90 -13.07 20.60
CA TYR A 170 11.27 -13.31 21.01
C TYR A 170 12.20 -12.50 20.13
N ASP A 171 12.98 -11.61 20.75
CA ASP A 171 14.01 -10.84 20.08
C ASP A 171 15.32 -11.62 20.09
N ALA A 172 15.79 -12.01 18.90
CA ALA A 172 17.01 -12.81 18.77
C ALA A 172 18.31 -11.99 18.88
N GLU A 173 18.23 -10.65 18.81
CA GLU A 173 19.39 -9.77 19.02
C GLU A 173 19.57 -9.45 20.50
N GLU A 174 18.46 -9.24 21.22
CA GLU A 174 18.43 -8.92 22.66
C GLU A 174 18.25 -10.15 23.58
N ASP A 175 18.15 -11.37 23.03
CA ASP A 175 17.87 -12.64 23.74
C ASP A 175 16.72 -12.52 24.76
N SER A 176 15.64 -11.82 24.36
CA SER A 176 14.58 -11.39 25.28
C SER A 176 13.18 -11.75 24.80
N LEU A 177 12.35 -12.17 25.76
CA LEU A 177 10.93 -12.44 25.55
C LEU A 177 10.10 -11.21 25.89
N VAL A 178 9.30 -10.75 24.94
CA VAL A 178 8.34 -9.65 25.11
C VAL A 178 6.93 -10.20 24.95
N THR A 179 6.04 -9.79 25.85
CA THR A 179 4.61 -10.20 25.85
C THR A 179 3.66 -9.01 25.83
N GLU A 180 4.13 -7.79 26.16
CA GLU A 180 3.31 -6.59 26.24
C GLU A 180 3.50 -5.65 25.04
N PHE A 181 2.56 -5.71 24.09
CA PHE A 181 2.55 -4.91 22.87
C PHE A 181 1.52 -3.76 22.94
N TYR A 182 1.61 -2.95 24.00
CA TYR A 182 0.60 -1.92 24.29
C TYR A 182 0.50 -0.85 23.18
N GLN A 183 1.58 -0.59 22.45
CA GLN A 183 1.56 0.32 21.30
C GLN A 183 0.80 -0.29 20.13
N GLN A 184 1.06 -1.56 19.81
CA GLN A 184 0.41 -2.30 18.73
C GLN A 184 -1.09 -2.48 18.99
N ARG A 185 -1.51 -2.73 20.24
CA ARG A 185 -2.94 -2.77 20.64
C ARG A 185 -3.65 -1.41 20.48
N ARG A 186 -2.92 -0.28 20.44
CA ARG A 186 -3.50 1.04 20.11
C ARG A 186 -3.66 1.28 18.61
N ILE A 187 -2.94 0.54 17.76
CA ILE A 187 -3.04 0.67 16.30
C ILE A 187 -4.48 0.38 15.86
N LEU A 188 -5.09 -0.74 16.28
CA LEU A 188 -6.49 -1.05 15.98
C LEU A 188 -7.42 0.15 16.24
N LYS A 189 -7.47 0.67 17.48
CA LYS A 189 -8.32 1.82 17.84
C LYS A 189 -8.09 3.04 16.92
N ARG A 190 -6.85 3.24 16.47
CA ARG A 190 -6.51 4.30 15.52
C ARG A 190 -6.96 3.99 14.10
N ARG A 191 -6.85 2.74 13.62
CA ARG A 191 -7.39 2.30 12.34
C ARG A 191 -8.92 2.40 12.28
N TYR A 192 -9.64 2.04 13.36
CA TYR A 192 -11.09 2.30 13.50
C TYR A 192 -11.44 3.79 13.29
N TYR A 193 -10.67 4.69 13.92
CA TYR A 193 -10.83 6.14 13.70
C TYR A 193 -10.52 6.56 12.26
N LEU A 194 -9.55 5.93 11.58
CA LEU A 194 -9.27 6.21 10.16
C LEU A 194 -10.38 5.72 9.23
N VAL A 195 -10.99 4.56 9.50
CA VAL A 195 -12.16 4.03 8.77
C VAL A 195 -13.35 4.98 8.90
N GLU A 196 -13.68 5.44 10.10
CA GLU A 196 -14.76 6.43 10.29
C GLU A 196 -14.44 7.78 9.65
N LYS A 197 -13.17 8.20 9.62
CA LYS A 197 -12.79 9.41 8.87
C LYS A 197 -12.93 9.19 7.36
N ALA A 198 -12.62 8.00 6.87
CA ALA A 198 -12.68 7.68 5.44
C ALA A 198 -14.11 7.56 4.92
N LYS A 199 -15.00 6.99 5.71
CA LYS A 199 -16.44 6.96 5.46
C LYS A 199 -17.01 8.34 5.05
N ASP A 200 -16.54 9.41 5.68
CA ASP A 200 -17.04 10.78 5.48
C ASP A 200 -16.26 11.60 4.42
N ALA A 201 -15.28 10.98 3.74
CA ALA A 201 -14.46 11.59 2.68
C ALA A 201 -15.20 11.65 1.33
N ASN A 202 -14.86 12.64 0.49
CA ASN A 202 -15.44 12.84 -0.85
C ASN A 202 -14.45 12.51 -1.98
N ILE A 203 -13.18 12.85 -1.79
CA ILE A 203 -12.11 12.68 -2.79
C ILE A 203 -11.04 11.74 -2.24
N ILE A 204 -10.80 10.63 -2.96
CA ILE A 204 -9.96 9.52 -2.54
C ILE A 204 -8.76 9.35 -3.48
N GLY A 205 -7.55 9.28 -2.95
CA GLY A 205 -6.35 8.95 -3.73
C GLY A 205 -6.01 7.45 -3.64
N ILE A 206 -6.11 6.71 -4.75
CA ILE A 206 -5.62 5.33 -4.86
C ILE A 206 -4.11 5.37 -5.13
N LEU A 207 -3.31 5.14 -4.08
CA LEU A 207 -1.86 5.06 -4.15
C LEU A 207 -1.43 3.66 -4.59
N VAL A 208 -0.87 3.54 -5.80
CA VAL A 208 -0.31 2.29 -6.31
C VAL A 208 1.15 2.18 -5.89
N GLY A 209 1.37 1.46 -4.79
CA GLY A 209 2.66 1.22 -4.15
C GLY A 209 3.25 -0.15 -4.41
N THR A 210 2.82 -0.84 -5.47
CA THR A 210 3.43 -2.10 -5.95
C THR A 210 3.10 -2.33 -7.42
N LEU A 211 4.05 -2.91 -8.16
CA LEU A 211 3.84 -3.44 -9.51
C LEU A 211 4.16 -4.95 -9.64
N GLY A 212 4.82 -5.55 -8.64
CA GLY A 212 5.24 -6.96 -8.63
C GLY A 212 4.37 -7.91 -7.80
N VAL A 213 3.33 -7.41 -7.12
CA VAL A 213 2.42 -8.25 -6.33
C VAL A 213 1.24 -8.68 -7.20
N ALA A 214 1.11 -9.99 -7.45
CA ALA A 214 0.00 -10.54 -8.23
C ALA A 214 -1.38 -10.03 -7.76
N GLY A 215 -2.26 -9.71 -8.71
CA GLY A 215 -3.62 -9.24 -8.44
C GLY A 215 -3.77 -7.73 -8.13
N TYR A 216 -2.69 -6.94 -8.08
CA TYR A 216 -2.79 -5.50 -7.77
C TYR A 216 -3.70 -4.71 -8.74
N LEU A 217 -3.69 -5.03 -10.04
CA LEU A 217 -4.60 -4.42 -11.04
C LEU A 217 -6.07 -4.70 -10.74
N HIS A 218 -6.40 -5.94 -10.37
CA HIS A 218 -7.76 -6.29 -9.95
C HIS A 218 -8.16 -5.55 -8.68
N MET A 219 -7.23 -5.34 -7.74
CA MET A 219 -7.47 -4.52 -6.55
C MET A 219 -7.71 -3.04 -6.91
N ILE A 220 -6.97 -2.46 -7.87
CA ILE A 220 -7.21 -1.09 -8.35
C ILE A 220 -8.63 -0.97 -8.92
N HIS A 221 -9.03 -1.86 -9.84
CA HIS A 221 -10.37 -1.82 -10.45
C HIS A 221 -11.49 -2.05 -9.42
N HIS A 222 -11.30 -2.98 -8.47
CA HIS A 222 -12.22 -3.20 -7.36
C HIS A 222 -12.38 -1.94 -6.48
N MET A 223 -11.28 -1.28 -6.13
CA MET A 223 -11.30 -0.03 -5.37
C MET A 223 -11.97 1.11 -6.15
N GLN A 224 -11.72 1.24 -7.46
CA GLN A 224 -12.43 2.23 -8.30
C GLN A 224 -13.94 1.98 -8.31
N ALA A 225 -14.37 0.74 -8.53
CA ALA A 225 -15.79 0.37 -8.55
C ALA A 225 -16.48 0.65 -7.21
N LEU A 226 -15.81 0.30 -6.10
CA LEU A 226 -16.29 0.56 -4.74
C LEU A 226 -16.44 2.06 -4.45
N ILE A 227 -15.44 2.88 -4.77
CA ILE A 227 -15.48 4.34 -4.53
C ILE A 227 -16.59 5.00 -5.37
N SER A 228 -16.73 4.58 -6.64
CA SER A 228 -17.79 5.07 -7.53
C SER A 228 -19.19 4.66 -7.04
N ALA A 229 -19.37 3.41 -6.58
CA ALA A 229 -20.63 2.93 -6.00
C ALA A 229 -21.01 3.69 -4.71
N ALA A 230 -20.03 4.16 -3.94
CA ALA A 230 -20.22 5.04 -2.79
C ALA A 230 -20.40 6.53 -3.16
N GLY A 231 -20.53 6.87 -4.45
CA GLY A 231 -20.74 8.25 -4.92
C GLY A 231 -19.53 9.19 -4.78
N LYS A 232 -18.34 8.65 -4.48
CA LYS A 232 -17.11 9.40 -4.20
C LYS A 232 -16.25 9.52 -5.47
N LYS A 233 -15.25 10.41 -5.46
CA LYS A 233 -14.29 10.57 -6.56
C LYS A 233 -12.95 9.92 -6.24
N SER A 234 -12.32 9.29 -7.23
CA SER A 234 -11.01 8.64 -7.10
C SER A 234 -9.97 9.20 -8.06
N TYR A 235 -8.72 9.34 -7.59
CA TYR A 235 -7.53 9.56 -8.43
C TYR A 235 -6.59 8.36 -8.31
N ILE A 236 -6.04 7.85 -9.41
CA ILE A 236 -4.97 6.84 -9.38
C ILE A 236 -3.62 7.55 -9.40
N LEU A 237 -2.80 7.29 -8.40
CA LEU A 237 -1.47 7.87 -8.23
C LEU A 237 -0.44 6.74 -8.12
N ALA A 238 0.26 6.45 -9.22
CA ALA A 238 1.39 5.54 -9.21
C ALA A 238 2.62 6.25 -8.64
N MET A 239 3.12 5.77 -7.50
CA MET A 239 4.34 6.31 -6.90
C MET A 239 5.10 5.23 -6.12
N GLY A 240 6.42 5.29 -6.14
CA GLY A 240 7.25 4.52 -5.22
C GLY A 240 7.07 4.98 -3.76
N ARG A 241 7.75 4.33 -2.81
CA ARG A 241 7.58 4.48 -1.33
C ARG A 241 6.99 5.85 -0.91
N PRO A 242 5.73 5.90 -0.43
CA PRO A 242 5.06 7.16 -0.14
C PRO A 242 5.70 7.85 1.08
N ASN A 243 5.66 9.18 1.09
CA ASN A 243 6.13 10.00 2.19
C ASN A 243 5.25 11.27 2.33
N PRO A 244 5.29 11.98 3.47
CA PRO A 244 4.43 13.13 3.70
C PRO A 244 4.53 14.22 2.61
N ALA A 245 5.75 14.50 2.13
CA ALA A 245 5.99 15.51 1.10
C ALA A 245 5.40 15.13 -0.27
N LYS A 246 5.42 13.84 -0.65
CA LYS A 246 4.79 13.34 -1.88
C LYS A 246 3.26 13.50 -1.81
N LEU A 247 2.64 13.11 -0.70
CA LEU A 247 1.18 13.16 -0.53
C LEU A 247 0.65 14.59 -0.33
N ALA A 248 1.46 15.49 0.25
CA ALA A 248 1.11 16.91 0.41
C ALA A 248 0.91 17.66 -0.92
N ASN A 249 1.33 17.10 -2.06
CA ASN A 249 1.05 17.68 -3.39
C ASN A 249 -0.39 17.47 -3.87
N PHE A 250 -1.17 16.63 -3.19
CA PHE A 250 -2.57 16.33 -3.51
C PHE A 250 -3.50 16.72 -2.34
N PRO A 251 -3.52 18.01 -1.91
CA PRO A 251 -4.31 18.46 -0.75
C PRO A 251 -5.83 18.40 -0.99
N GLU A 252 -6.27 18.16 -2.21
CA GLU A 252 -7.66 17.83 -2.56
C GLU A 252 -8.08 16.41 -2.13
N CYS A 253 -7.15 15.50 -1.87
CA CYS A 253 -7.46 14.14 -1.43
C CYS A 253 -7.72 14.12 0.09
N ASP A 254 -8.97 13.87 0.47
CA ASP A 254 -9.39 13.73 1.87
C ASP A 254 -8.72 12.52 2.55
N VAL A 255 -8.50 11.44 1.79
CA VAL A 255 -7.98 10.12 2.24
C VAL A 255 -7.22 9.46 1.10
N PHE A 256 -6.20 8.67 1.44
CA PHE A 256 -5.50 7.79 0.50
C PHE A 256 -5.72 6.30 0.81
N ILE A 257 -5.96 5.49 -0.21
CA ILE A 257 -5.92 4.01 -0.12
C ILE A 257 -4.56 3.55 -0.64
N TYR A 258 -3.80 2.80 0.15
CA TYR A 258 -2.49 2.29 -0.26
C TYR A 258 -2.55 0.83 -0.70
N ILE A 259 -2.39 0.61 -2.01
CA ILE A 259 -2.31 -0.71 -2.63
C ILE A 259 -0.83 -1.11 -2.69
N SER A 260 -0.38 -1.91 -1.72
CA SER A 260 0.98 -2.47 -1.65
C SER A 260 0.96 -3.89 -1.05
N CYS A 261 2.12 -4.49 -0.78
CA CYS A 261 2.17 -5.83 -0.19
C CYS A 261 1.71 -5.82 1.29
N ALA A 262 1.25 -6.99 1.77
CA ALA A 262 0.74 -7.17 3.13
C ALA A 262 1.71 -6.77 4.25
N GLN A 263 3.03 -6.76 4.01
CA GLN A 263 4.03 -6.35 5.01
C GLN A 263 4.22 -4.82 5.11
N THR A 264 3.93 -4.05 4.05
CA THR A 264 4.20 -2.60 3.99
C THR A 264 2.93 -1.73 3.87
N ALA A 265 1.76 -2.34 3.67
CA ALA A 265 0.50 -1.61 3.49
C ALA A 265 0.05 -0.79 4.71
N LEU A 266 0.48 -1.18 5.92
CA LEU A 266 0.16 -0.45 7.16
C LEU A 266 1.05 0.79 7.33
N LEU A 267 0.60 1.90 6.74
CA LEU A 267 1.21 3.22 6.94
C LEU A 267 0.45 3.98 8.02
N ASP A 268 1.00 4.00 9.23
CA ASP A 268 0.41 4.73 10.36
C ASP A 268 1.36 5.76 10.99
N SER A 269 1.55 6.89 10.29
CA SER A 269 2.25 8.07 10.83
C SER A 269 1.28 9.24 11.05
N LYS A 270 1.62 10.13 11.99
CA LYS A 270 0.92 11.42 12.19
C LYS A 270 1.41 12.52 11.24
N GLU A 271 2.48 12.27 10.50
CA GLU A 271 3.07 13.23 9.55
C GLU A 271 2.27 13.34 8.25
N PHE A 272 1.47 12.33 7.91
CA PHE A 272 0.57 12.38 6.77
C PHE A 272 -0.64 13.28 7.06
N MET A 273 -0.80 14.36 6.29
CA MET A 273 -1.88 15.34 6.45
C MET A 273 -3.26 14.73 6.19
N SER A 274 -3.36 13.93 5.11
CA SER A 274 -4.51 13.06 4.85
C SER A 274 -4.15 11.63 5.24
N PRO A 275 -5.07 10.88 5.87
CA PRO A 275 -4.81 9.53 6.35
C PRO A 275 -4.59 8.54 5.21
N VAL A 276 -3.85 7.47 5.51
CA VAL A 276 -3.57 6.37 4.59
C VAL A 276 -4.18 5.07 5.13
N ILE A 277 -5.14 4.52 4.38
CA ILE A 277 -5.90 3.31 4.73
C ILE A 277 -5.55 2.13 3.80
N THR A 278 -5.83 0.91 4.25
CA THR A 278 -5.66 -0.31 3.43
C THR A 278 -6.91 -0.57 2.56
N PRO A 279 -6.83 -1.44 1.54
CA PRO A 279 -8.00 -1.81 0.74
C PRO A 279 -9.11 -2.50 1.55
N PHE A 280 -8.76 -3.21 2.63
CA PHE A 280 -9.73 -3.78 3.57
C PHE A 280 -10.51 -2.70 4.34
N GLU A 281 -9.80 -1.68 4.83
CA GLU A 281 -10.40 -0.54 5.51
C GLU A 281 -11.27 0.29 4.55
N ALA A 282 -10.89 0.36 3.27
CA ALA A 282 -11.69 1.00 2.23
C ALA A 282 -12.99 0.23 1.95
N ASN A 283 -12.94 -1.12 1.82
CA ASN A 283 -14.14 -1.95 1.77
C ASN A 283 -15.07 -1.65 2.95
N LEU A 284 -14.55 -1.72 4.18
CA LEU A 284 -15.32 -1.44 5.41
C LEU A 284 -15.84 0.02 5.49
N ALA A 285 -15.15 0.97 4.86
CA ALA A 285 -15.55 2.37 4.85
C ALA A 285 -16.61 2.71 3.80
N PHE A 286 -16.65 1.97 2.68
CA PHE A 286 -17.47 2.33 1.51
C PHE A 286 -18.59 1.32 1.21
N SER A 287 -18.48 0.08 1.71
CA SER A 287 -19.61 -0.86 1.74
C SER A 287 -20.65 -0.43 2.77
N ARG A 288 -21.93 -0.51 2.40
CA ARG A 288 -23.05 -0.18 3.29
C ARG A 288 -23.42 -1.38 4.16
N GLY A 289 -23.74 -1.13 5.43
CA GLY A 289 -24.07 -2.16 6.40
C GLY A 289 -22.88 -2.94 6.97
N SER A 290 -21.67 -2.80 6.42
CA SER A 290 -20.47 -3.48 6.94
C SER A 290 -20.06 -2.91 8.30
N GLU A 291 -20.26 -3.71 9.35
CA GLU A 291 -19.71 -3.48 10.68
C GLU A 291 -18.37 -4.20 10.85
N TRP A 292 -17.44 -3.62 11.63
CA TRP A 292 -16.13 -4.23 11.83
C TRP A 292 -16.22 -5.33 12.89
N THR A 293 -16.15 -6.58 12.44
CA THR A 293 -16.16 -7.82 13.25
C THR A 293 -14.90 -8.07 14.08
N GLY A 294 -13.93 -7.14 14.10
CA GLY A 294 -12.59 -7.35 14.66
C GLY A 294 -11.56 -7.99 13.71
N ALA A 295 -11.99 -8.73 12.68
CA ALA A 295 -11.10 -9.32 11.68
C ALA A 295 -10.31 -8.25 10.89
N TYR A 296 -9.09 -8.54 10.44
CA TYR A 296 -8.27 -7.60 9.67
C TYR A 296 -7.53 -8.28 8.52
N LEU A 297 -8.05 -8.12 7.30
CA LEU A 297 -7.55 -8.80 6.10
C LEU A 297 -6.51 -7.94 5.36
N MET A 298 -5.41 -8.55 4.93
CA MET A 298 -4.29 -7.85 4.28
C MET A 298 -3.96 -8.37 2.88
N HIS A 299 -4.40 -9.57 2.53
CA HIS A 299 -4.15 -10.18 1.23
C HIS A 299 -5.27 -9.82 0.23
N PHE A 300 -4.91 -9.43 -0.99
CA PHE A 300 -5.86 -8.88 -1.96
C PHE A 300 -7.03 -9.83 -2.28
N GLN A 301 -6.76 -11.12 -2.45
CA GLN A 301 -7.81 -12.09 -2.78
C GLN A 301 -8.83 -12.22 -1.65
N ASP A 302 -8.40 -12.14 -0.39
CA ASP A 302 -9.24 -12.35 0.78
C ASP A 302 -10.14 -11.14 0.98
N VAL A 303 -9.59 -9.94 0.76
CA VAL A 303 -10.30 -8.65 0.71
C VAL A 303 -11.34 -8.61 -0.42
N ILE A 304 -11.06 -9.20 -1.58
CA ILE A 304 -12.05 -9.31 -2.68
C ILE A 304 -13.14 -10.33 -2.34
N ASN A 305 -12.76 -11.46 -1.74
CA ASN A 305 -13.69 -12.54 -1.41
C ASN A 305 -14.66 -12.17 -0.27
N SER A 306 -14.22 -11.39 0.72
CA SER A 306 -15.09 -10.97 1.83
C SER A 306 -16.32 -10.19 1.33
N VAL A 307 -16.12 -9.29 0.36
CA VAL A 307 -17.20 -8.48 -0.23
C VAL A 307 -18.22 -9.35 -0.95
N LYS A 308 -17.79 -10.39 -1.68
CA LYS A 308 -18.73 -11.31 -2.36
C LYS A 308 -19.67 -11.97 -1.36
N SER A 309 -19.13 -12.46 -0.24
CA SER A 309 -19.91 -13.09 0.83
C SER A 309 -20.88 -12.13 1.52
N GLU A 310 -20.56 -10.84 1.65
CA GLU A 310 -21.45 -9.81 2.23
C GLU A 310 -22.53 -9.35 1.23
N SER A 311 -22.18 -9.19 -0.05
CA SER A 311 -23.11 -8.74 -1.09
C SER A 311 -24.19 -9.76 -1.46
N GLU A 312 -23.95 -11.05 -1.24
CA GLU A 312 -25.00 -12.09 -1.35
C GLU A 312 -25.95 -12.12 -0.14
N ALA A 313 -25.50 -11.59 1.02
CA ALA A 313 -26.29 -11.59 2.26
C ALA A 313 -27.18 -10.34 2.44
N HIS A 314 -26.78 -9.18 1.91
CA HIS A 314 -27.49 -7.91 2.11
C HIS A 314 -28.15 -7.34 0.86
N SER A 315 -29.28 -7.93 0.49
CA SER A 315 -30.25 -7.36 -0.47
C SER A 315 -31.43 -6.69 0.25
N GLY A 316 -31.18 -5.59 0.99
CA GLY A 316 -32.23 -4.90 1.74
C GLY A 316 -31.86 -3.50 2.21
N SER A 317 -32.73 -2.53 1.86
CA SER A 317 -32.84 -1.15 2.39
C SER A 317 -31.58 -0.33 2.64
N GLU A 318 -31.43 0.76 1.89
CA GLU A 318 -30.42 1.80 2.14
C GLU A 318 -30.81 2.64 3.37
N GLU A 319 -30.38 2.23 4.56
CA GLU A 319 -30.55 3.04 5.77
C GLU A 319 -29.64 4.28 5.78
N PRO A 320 -30.13 5.44 6.25
CA PRO A 320 -29.31 6.64 6.36
C PRO A 320 -28.23 6.46 7.42
N ARG A 321 -26.96 6.73 7.07
CA ARG A 321 -25.82 6.51 7.98
C ARG A 321 -25.55 7.74 8.84
N PHE A 322 -25.33 7.54 10.14
CA PHE A 322 -24.88 8.62 11.02
C PHE A 322 -23.36 8.88 10.88
N SER A 323 -22.98 10.14 10.65
CA SER A 323 -21.58 10.60 10.66
C SER A 323 -21.20 11.12 12.05
N PHE A 324 -20.18 10.50 12.65
CA PHE A 324 -19.62 10.95 13.93
C PHE A 324 -18.84 12.28 13.82
N PHE A 325 -18.33 12.63 12.64
CA PHE A 325 -17.58 13.88 12.43
C PHE A 325 -18.47 15.07 12.09
N GLN A 326 -19.57 14.84 11.37
CA GLN A 326 -20.53 15.88 10.99
C GLN A 326 -21.65 16.02 12.04
N GLY A 327 -21.88 15.00 12.88
CA GLY A 327 -22.86 15.02 13.96
C GLY A 327 -24.31 14.88 13.49
N GLY A 328 -24.54 14.16 12.39
CA GLY A 328 -25.87 14.01 11.77
C GLY A 328 -25.93 12.85 10.79
N TYR A 329 -27.13 12.56 10.29
CA TYR A 329 -27.35 11.57 9.25
C TYR A 329 -26.92 12.11 7.88
N VAL A 330 -26.23 11.25 7.12
CA VAL A 330 -25.80 11.49 5.75
C VAL A 330 -26.62 10.60 4.83
N GLU A 331 -27.33 11.24 3.90
CA GLU A 331 -28.00 10.57 2.79
C GLU A 331 -27.13 10.71 1.53
N ASP A 332 -26.75 9.58 0.93
CA ASP A 332 -26.07 9.57 -0.36
C ASP A 332 -27.09 9.85 -1.47
N HIS A 333 -26.97 10.99 -2.14
CA HIS A 333 -27.81 11.31 -3.30
C HIS A 333 -27.50 10.35 -4.46
N LYS A 334 -28.46 9.48 -4.79
CA LYS A 334 -28.41 8.67 -6.01
C LYS A 334 -28.31 9.54 -7.25
N THR A 335 -27.22 9.38 -8.02
CA THR A 335 -27.27 9.63 -9.45
C THR A 335 -28.26 8.64 -10.05
N ASN A 336 -29.33 9.16 -10.65
CA ASN A 336 -30.49 8.36 -11.03
C ASN A 336 -30.24 7.70 -12.41
N ASP A 337 -29.52 6.59 -12.42
CA ASP A 337 -29.16 5.84 -13.64
C ASP A 337 -30.38 5.13 -14.24
N GLN A 338 -31.17 5.91 -14.99
CA GLN A 338 -32.10 5.42 -16.00
C GLN A 338 -31.71 5.92 -17.39
N ALA A 339 -30.49 5.56 -17.83
CA ALA A 339 -30.10 5.61 -19.24
C ALA A 339 -29.99 4.18 -19.77
N LYS A 340 -30.75 3.85 -20.81
CA LYS A 340 -30.76 2.51 -21.42
C LYS A 340 -29.53 2.31 -22.31
N ASN A 341 -29.05 1.07 -22.35
CA ASN A 341 -28.05 0.51 -23.27
C ASN A 341 -27.96 1.22 -24.64
N GLY A 342 -26.77 1.71 -25.01
CA GLY A 342 -26.46 2.19 -26.36
C GLY A 342 -25.21 3.07 -26.45
N GLU A 343 -24.07 2.44 -26.77
CA GLU A 343 -22.87 2.98 -27.46
C GLU A 343 -22.04 4.17 -26.85
N GLU A 344 -20.73 3.93 -26.80
CA GLU A 344 -19.58 4.88 -26.81
C GLU A 344 -19.43 5.97 -25.71
N ASP A 345 -18.79 5.57 -24.60
CA ASP A 345 -17.60 6.15 -23.87
C ASP A 345 -17.35 7.68 -23.78
N THR A 346 -18.30 8.52 -24.19
CA THR A 346 -18.21 9.99 -24.14
C THR A 346 -19.33 10.61 -23.30
N GLY A 347 -20.41 9.84 -23.05
CA GLY A 347 -21.57 10.26 -22.28
C GLY A 347 -21.33 10.39 -20.76
N GLU A 348 -20.54 9.52 -20.14
CA GLU A 348 -20.32 9.55 -18.68
C GLU A 348 -19.61 10.83 -18.22
N THR A 349 -18.59 11.26 -18.98
CA THR A 349 -17.85 12.50 -18.71
C THR A 349 -18.78 13.71 -18.82
N MET A 350 -19.65 13.75 -19.85
CA MET A 350 -20.68 14.80 -20.01
C MET A 350 -21.69 14.80 -18.86
N ALA A 351 -22.18 13.63 -18.43
CA ALA A 351 -23.14 13.52 -17.33
C ALA A 351 -22.56 13.99 -15.99
N LEU A 352 -21.28 13.69 -15.74
CA LEU A 352 -20.55 14.16 -14.55
C LEU A 352 -20.28 15.67 -14.58
N VAL A 353 -19.96 16.25 -15.75
CA VAL A 353 -19.84 17.70 -15.92
C VAL A 353 -21.19 18.38 -15.69
N GLN A 354 -22.28 17.87 -16.26
CA GLN A 354 -23.63 18.41 -16.02
C GLN A 354 -24.09 18.29 -14.56
N ALA A 355 -23.68 17.23 -13.85
CA ALA A 355 -23.93 17.10 -12.41
C ALA A 355 -23.14 18.14 -11.60
N ALA A 356 -21.89 18.43 -11.98
CA ALA A 356 -21.09 19.50 -11.38
C ALA A 356 -21.66 20.89 -11.69
N GLU A 357 -22.11 21.15 -12.92
CA GLU A 357 -22.81 22.40 -13.29
C GLU A 357 -24.13 22.57 -12.52
N LYS A 358 -24.94 21.52 -12.36
CA LYS A 358 -26.14 21.57 -11.50
C LYS A 358 -25.83 21.87 -10.04
N ALA A 359 -24.72 21.33 -9.51
CA ALA A 359 -24.26 21.65 -8.17
C ALA A 359 -23.81 23.12 -8.04
N LEU A 360 -23.22 23.70 -9.11
CA LEU A 360 -22.87 25.13 -9.19
C LEU A 360 -24.09 26.05 -9.33
N GLN A 361 -25.16 25.60 -10.00
CA GLN A 361 -26.38 26.38 -10.26
C GLN A 361 -27.33 26.48 -9.06
N LEU A 362 -27.19 25.67 -8.01
CA LEU A 362 -28.08 25.65 -6.83
C LEU A 362 -27.90 26.85 -5.85
N ARG A 363 -27.48 28.02 -6.36
CA ARG A 363 -27.38 29.26 -5.58
C ARG A 363 -28.28 30.36 -6.12
N GLY A 364 -29.59 30.15 -5.96
CA GLY A 364 -30.63 31.13 -6.27
C GLY A 364 -31.78 31.11 -5.27
N ASN A 365 -31.98 32.24 -4.58
CA ASN A 365 -33.20 32.64 -3.87
C ASN A 365 -33.68 31.83 -2.65
N ASP A 366 -32.81 31.58 -1.65
CA ASP A 366 -33.29 31.64 -0.26
C ASP A 366 -32.21 32.01 0.77
N HIS A 367 -32.46 33.11 1.51
CA HIS A 367 -31.61 33.58 2.60
C HIS A 367 -32.01 32.91 3.93
N ASN A 368 -31.52 31.69 4.20
CA ASN A 368 -31.22 31.24 5.59
C ASN A 368 -30.51 29.88 5.78
N SER A 369 -30.19 29.12 4.71
CA SER A 369 -29.41 27.87 4.86
C SER A 369 -27.92 28.16 5.05
N LEU A 370 -27.49 28.42 6.30
CA LEU A 370 -26.08 28.37 6.71
C LEU A 370 -25.62 26.91 6.92
N THR A 371 -25.83 26.07 5.91
CA THR A 371 -25.16 24.76 5.85
C THR A 371 -23.68 24.98 5.55
N LYS A 372 -22.82 24.47 6.43
CA LYS A 372 -21.37 24.64 6.37
C LYS A 372 -20.75 23.75 5.27
N GLN A 373 -21.01 24.07 4.00
CA GLN A 373 -20.41 23.41 2.83
C GLN A 373 -18.93 23.80 2.68
N THR A 374 -18.10 23.39 3.64
CA THR A 374 -16.65 23.70 3.67
C THR A 374 -15.77 22.67 2.99
N ALA A 375 -16.30 21.50 2.62
CA ALA A 375 -15.60 20.52 1.78
C ALA A 375 -15.97 20.72 0.30
N ALA A 376 -14.98 20.66 -0.58
CA ALA A 376 -15.21 20.58 -2.03
C ALA A 376 -15.65 19.15 -2.39
N LYS A 377 -16.63 19.02 -3.29
CA LYS A 377 -17.15 17.72 -3.75
C LYS A 377 -16.38 17.15 -4.94
N SER A 378 -15.44 17.92 -5.50
CA SER A 378 -14.62 17.52 -6.65
C SER A 378 -13.30 18.31 -6.70
N GLY A 379 -12.27 17.75 -7.36
CA GLY A 379 -10.99 18.43 -7.56
C GLY A 379 -11.09 19.78 -8.27
N PRO A 380 -11.86 19.93 -9.38
CA PRO A 380 -12.10 21.23 -10.00
C PRO A 380 -12.71 22.26 -9.04
N GLU A 381 -13.68 21.85 -8.22
CA GLU A 381 -14.25 22.72 -7.19
C GLU A 381 -13.22 23.08 -6.10
N TYR A 382 -12.33 22.16 -5.73
CA TYR A 382 -11.21 22.43 -4.82
C TYR A 382 -10.25 23.48 -5.42
N PHE A 383 -9.85 23.34 -6.69
CA PHE A 383 -8.99 24.32 -7.37
C PHE A 383 -9.66 25.69 -7.52
N LEU A 384 -10.98 25.75 -7.66
CA LEU A 384 -11.73 27.01 -7.63
C LEU A 384 -11.79 27.62 -6.21
N ARG A 385 -11.89 26.81 -5.16
CA ARG A 385 -12.05 27.27 -3.76
C ARG A 385 -10.73 27.49 -2.99
N ARG A 386 -9.59 26.97 -3.47
CA ARG A 386 -8.30 27.05 -2.74
C ARG A 386 -7.80 28.49 -2.56
N ALA A 387 -7.26 28.77 -1.37
CA ALA A 387 -6.78 30.10 -0.99
C ALA A 387 -5.50 30.54 -1.73
N TYR A 388 -4.71 29.60 -2.25
CA TYR A 388 -3.53 29.87 -3.07
C TYR A 388 -3.76 29.38 -4.50
N ARG A 389 -3.90 30.32 -5.44
CA ARG A 389 -3.85 30.06 -6.88
C ARG A 389 -2.47 30.48 -7.38
N GLY A 390 -1.74 29.56 -8.00
CA GLY A 390 -0.44 29.83 -8.60
C GLY A 390 -0.57 30.49 -9.97
N LEU A 391 0.43 30.28 -10.84
CA LEU A 391 0.32 30.56 -12.28
C LEU A 391 -0.58 29.49 -12.92
N GLU A 392 -1.90 29.65 -12.78
CA GLU A 392 -2.91 28.83 -13.44
C GLU A 392 -2.91 29.08 -14.95
N ILE A 393 -3.16 28.04 -15.75
CA ILE A 393 -3.47 28.19 -17.17
C ILE A 393 -4.95 28.57 -17.26
N ASN A 394 -5.22 29.85 -17.53
CA ASN A 394 -6.58 30.40 -17.56
C ASN A 394 -7.31 29.92 -18.84
N SER A 395 -8.01 28.78 -18.77
CA SER A 395 -8.60 28.09 -19.93
C SER A 395 -9.69 28.88 -20.66
N GLU A 396 -10.26 29.91 -20.03
CA GLU A 396 -11.25 30.80 -20.65
C GLU A 396 -10.63 31.95 -21.45
N ASN A 397 -9.36 32.30 -21.19
CA ASN A 397 -8.62 33.34 -21.90
C ASN A 397 -7.59 32.71 -22.86
N THR A 398 -7.94 32.60 -24.15
CA THR A 398 -7.02 32.17 -25.21
C THR A 398 -6.05 33.26 -25.67
N SER A 399 -6.20 34.50 -25.20
CA SER A 399 -5.25 35.59 -25.40
C SER A 399 -4.13 35.54 -24.35
N PRO A 400 -2.84 35.65 -24.74
CA PRO A 400 -1.75 35.73 -23.78
C PRO A 400 -1.87 37.05 -22.99
N GLU A 401 -2.03 36.94 -21.67
CA GLU A 401 -1.94 38.09 -20.77
C GLU A 401 -0.52 38.68 -20.83
N PRO A 402 -0.36 40.01 -20.72
CA PRO A 402 0.96 40.64 -20.77
C PRO A 402 1.84 40.13 -19.64
N TYR A 403 2.99 39.55 -19.99
CA TYR A 403 3.89 38.97 -19.01
C TYR A 403 4.32 40.02 -17.97
N ILE A 404 4.17 39.70 -16.70
CA ILE A 404 4.66 40.54 -15.61
C ILE A 404 6.10 40.10 -15.31
N VAL A 405 7.06 41.01 -15.48
CA VAL A 405 8.44 40.76 -15.09
C VAL A 405 8.49 40.61 -13.56
N GLY A 406 8.72 39.38 -13.10
CA GLY A 406 8.85 39.06 -11.68
C GLY A 406 10.00 39.81 -11.02
N ARG A 407 9.92 40.00 -9.69
CA ARG A 407 10.99 40.67 -8.93
C ARG A 407 12.27 39.83 -8.93
N SER A 408 13.36 40.38 -9.46
CA SER A 408 14.68 39.75 -9.43
C SER A 408 15.48 40.17 -8.17
N GLY A 409 16.24 39.24 -7.59
CA GLY A 409 17.09 39.48 -6.42
C GLY A 409 16.93 38.45 -5.30
N LYS A 410 17.62 38.64 -4.17
CA LYS A 410 17.42 37.84 -2.95
C LYS A 410 16.13 38.28 -2.25
N ALA A 411 15.27 37.33 -1.90
CA ALA A 411 13.96 37.58 -1.29
C ALA A 411 14.01 38.30 0.08
N SER A 412 15.16 38.28 0.77
CA SER A 412 15.38 38.89 2.09
C SER A 412 15.44 40.43 2.10
N GLY A 413 14.99 41.10 1.04
CA GLY A 413 15.14 42.55 0.84
C GLY A 413 13.89 43.29 0.38
N TYR A 414 12.72 42.64 0.37
CA TYR A 414 11.47 43.32 0.03
C TYR A 414 11.05 44.27 1.16
N LYS A 415 10.98 45.57 0.84
CA LYS A 415 10.73 46.67 1.81
C LYS A 415 9.24 46.90 2.14
N GLN A 416 8.38 45.97 1.76
CA GLN A 416 6.94 46.01 2.00
C GLN A 416 6.48 44.58 2.28
N GLU A 417 6.29 44.29 3.56
CA GLU A 417 5.32 43.32 4.08
C GLU A 417 3.97 44.02 4.25
#